data_AF-A0A938GX50-F1
#
_entry.id   AF-A0A938GX50-F1
#
_cell.length_a   1.000
_cell.length_b   1.000
_cell.length_c   1.000
_cell.angle_alpha   90.00
_cell.angle_beta   90.00
_cell.angle_gamma   90.00
#
_symmetry.space_group_name_H-M   'P 1'
#
loop_
_entity.id
_entity.type
_entity.pdbx_description
1 polymer ?
#
loop_
_entity_poly.entity_id
_entity_poly.type
_entity_poly.pdbx_seq_one_letter_code
_entity_poly.pdbx_strand_id
1 'polypeptide(L)' 'MAAEEKDILLVEDNASDVALTQRALHKANVANRLIVVSDGVEALDYLFGTGTHAQRDTS' A
#
# COMPACT_ATOMS: atom_id res chain seq x y z
N MET A 1 12.45 9.66 18.99
CA MET A 1 11.32 8.89 18.43
C MET A 1 11.71 8.59 16.99
N ALA A 2 11.90 7.32 16.64
CA ALA A 2 12.08 6.97 15.22
C ALA A 2 10.78 7.38 14.50
N ALA A 3 10.89 8.06 13.36
CA ALA A 3 9.71 8.29 12.55
C ALA A 3 9.14 6.93 12.16
N GLU A 4 7.91 6.62 12.56
CA GLU A 4 7.22 5.43 12.07
C GLU A 4 7.14 5.53 10.56
N GLU A 5 7.82 4.62 9.87
CA GLU A 5 7.65 4.43 8.43
C GLU A 5 6.24 3.94 8.19
N LYS A 6 5.34 4.86 7.81
CA LYS A 6 3.97 4.53 7.44
C LYS A 6 3.94 3.93 6.05
N ASP A 7 3.24 2.82 5.87
CA ASP A 7 2.96 2.29 4.54
C ASP A 7 1.97 3.19 3.77
N ILE A 8 2.09 3.23 2.45
CA ILE A 8 1.09 3.79 1.53
C ILE A 8 0.34 2.63 0.90
N LEU A 9 -0.98 2.60 1.04
CA LEU A 9 -1.85 1.62 0.37
C LEU A 9 -2.47 2.26 -0.89
N LEU A 10 -2.17 1.69 -2.05
CA LEU A 10 -2.76 2.02 -3.34
C LEU A 10 -3.78 0.94 -3.72
N VAL A 11 -5.03 1.34 -3.91
CA VAL A 11 -6.11 0.48 -4.41
C VAL A 11 -6.33 0.81 -5.88
N GLU A 12 -5.89 -0.06 -6.78
CA GLU A 12 -5.93 0.19 -8.24
C GLU A 12 -5.91 -1.15 -8.99
N ASP A 13 -6.92 -1.41 -9.82
CA ASP A 13 -7.04 -2.65 -10.61
C ASP A 13 -6.32 -2.56 -11.97
N ASN A 14 -5.99 -1.35 -12.43
CA ASN A 14 -5.29 -1.13 -13.68
C ASN A 14 -3.77 -1.11 -13.49
N ALA A 15 -3.08 -2.13 -14.02
CA ALA A 15 -1.63 -2.24 -13.96
C ALA A 15 -0.86 -1.03 -14.54
N SER A 16 -1.43 -0.33 -15.52
CA SER A 16 -0.81 0.88 -16.09
C SER A 16 -0.84 2.04 -15.10
N ASP A 17 -1.95 2.22 -14.40
CA ASP A 17 -2.14 3.29 -13.41
C ASP A 17 -1.33 3.02 -12.13
N VAL A 18 -1.21 1.75 -11.73
CA VAL A 18 -0.24 1.31 -10.71
C VAL A 18 1.18 1.72 -11.07
N ALA A 19 1.64 1.41 -12.29
CA ALA A 19 2.99 1.73 -12.73
C ALA A 19 3.23 3.24 -12.82
N LEU A 20 2.25 4.02 -13.28
CA LEU A 20 2.30 5.48 -13.30
C LEU A 20 2.43 6.06 -11.88
N THR A 21 1.63 5.56 -10.95
CA THR A 21 1.64 5.99 -9.54
C THR A 21 2.95 5.64 -8.85
N GLN A 22 3.44 4.41 -9.03
CA GLN A 22 4.77 3.98 -8.53
C GLN A 22 5.87 4.90 -9.04
N ARG A 23 5.87 5.22 -10.34
CA ARG A 23 6.86 6.12 -10.94
C ARG A 23 6.75 7.54 -10.38
N ALA A 24 5.55 8.04 -10.11
CA ALA A 24 5.33 9.36 -9.52
C ALA A 24 5.86 9.44 -8.09
N LEU A 25 5.57 8.44 -7.25
CA LEU A 25 6.06 8.36 -5.87
C LEU A 25 7.59 8.25 -5.82
N HIS A 26 8.18 7.42 -6.68
CA HIS A 26 9.63 7.30 -6.80
C HIS A 26 10.28 8.64 -7.20
N LYS A 27 9.70 9.35 -8.19
CA LYS A 27 10.20 10.68 -8.60
C LYS A 27 10.09 11.73 -7.49
N ALA A 28 9.11 11.61 -6.60
CA ALA A 28 8.91 12.49 -5.46
C ALA A 28 9.81 12.15 -4.26
N ASN A 29 10.69 11.13 -4.36
CA ASN A 29 11.51 10.61 -3.27
C ASN A 29 10.70 10.21 -2.03
N VAL A 30 9.52 9.63 -2.25
CA VAL A 30 8.72 9.06 -1.16
C VAL A 30 9.37 7.75 -0.73
N ALA A 31 9.90 7.72 0.49
CA ALA A 31 10.60 6.55 1.05
C ALA A 31 9.65 5.50 1.64
N ASN A 32 8.39 5.85 1.83
CA ASN A 32 7.37 4.96 2.36
C ASN A 32 7.19 3.73 1.46
N ARG A 33 7.02 2.57 2.09
CA ARG A 33 6.68 1.33 1.38
C ARG A 33 5.31 1.48 0.72
N LEU A 34 5.22 1.19 -0.57
CA LEU A 34 3.97 1.16 -1.31
C LEU A 34 3.43 -0.28 -1.32
N ILE A 35 2.20 -0.46 -0.85
CA ILE A 35 1.41 -1.67 -0.99
C ILE A 35 0.37 -1.41 -2.07
N VAL A 36 0.24 -2.34 -3.01
CA VAL A 36 -0.75 -2.27 -4.08
C VAL A 36 -1.72 -3.42 -3.88
N VAL A 37 -3.01 -3.10 -3.93
CA VAL A 37 -4.12 -4.07 -3.88
C VAL A 37 -5.05 -3.76 -5.05
N SER A 38 -5.70 -4.79 -5.60
CA SER A 38 -6.48 -4.66 -6.84
C SER A 38 -7.91 -4.25 -6.58
N ASP A 39 -8.44 -4.44 -5.37
CA ASP A 39 -9.84 -4.15 -5.08
C ASP A 39 -10.08 -3.73 -3.63
N GLY A 40 -11.33 -3.34 -3.35
CA GLY A 40 -11.74 -2.89 -2.03
C GLY A 40 -11.76 -3.99 -0.97
N VAL A 41 -12.00 -5.26 -1.35
CA VAL A 41 -11.99 -6.38 -0.39
C VAL A 41 -10.56 -6.61 0.10
N GLU A 42 -9.60 -6.68 -0.83
CA GLU A 42 -8.17 -6.80 -0.50
C GLU A 42 -7.68 -5.57 0.29
N ALA A 43 -8.17 -4.37 -0.02
CA ALA A 43 -7.88 -3.17 0.75
C ALA A 43 -8.38 -3.26 2.20
N LEU A 44 -9.61 -3.72 2.42
CA LEU A 44 -10.15 -3.93 3.76
C LEU A 44 -9.37 -5.02 4.51
N ASP A 45 -9.02 -6.11 3.84
CA ASP A 45 -8.18 -7.16 4.41
C ASP A 45 -6.83 -6.62 4.88
N TYR A 46 -6.20 -5.74 4.08
CA TYR A 46 -4.95 -5.10 4.46
C TYR A 46 -5.10 -4.11 5.63
N LEU A 47 -6.19 -3.34 5.66
CA LEU A 47 -6.46 -2.34 6.71
C LEU A 47 -6.76 -2.99 8.07
N PHE A 48 -7.52 -4.08 8.08
CA PHE A 48 -7.90 -4.78 9.31
C PHE A 48 -6.97 -5.92 9.68
N GLY A 49 -5.95 -6.22 8.85
CA GLY A 49 -5.07 -7.36 9.06
C GLY A 49 -5.88 -8.65 9.06
N THR A 50 -6.70 -8.86 8.04
CA THR A 50 -7.50 -10.07 7.83
C THR A 50 -7.13 -10.73 6.50
N GLY A 51 -7.71 -11.90 6.22
CA GLY A 51 -7.45 -12.64 4.98
C GLY A 51 -5.96 -12.91 4.77
N THR A 52 -5.44 -12.56 3.59
CA THR A 52 -4.03 -12.72 3.23
C THR A 52 -3.08 -11.84 4.07
N HIS A 53 -3.60 -10.81 4.75
CA HIS A 53 -2.84 -9.88 5.57
C HIS A 53 -2.98 -10.15 7.08
N ALA A 54 -3.47 -11.32 7.47
CA ALA A 54 -3.71 -11.70 8.88
C ALA A 54 -2.50 -11.64 9.81
N GLN A 55 -1.27 -11.65 9.26
CA GLN A 55 -0.03 -11.59 10.03
C GLN A 55 0.61 -10.20 10.07
N ARG A 56 -0.06 -9.18 9.51
CA ARG A 56 0.42 -7.81 9.54
C ARG A 56 0.20 -7.21 10.93
N ASP A 57 1.16 -6.40 11.38
CA ASP A 57 0.96 -5.55 12.54
C ASP A 57 0.01 -4.38 12.19
N THR A 58 -1.11 -4.29 12.90
CA THR A 58 -2.14 -3.25 12.73
C THR A 58 -2.17 -2.26 13.89
N SER A 59 -1.23 -2.39 14.82
CA SER A 59 -1.15 -1.65 16.09
C SER A 59 -0.58 -0.24 15.93
#